data_AF-A0A958J7E1-F1
#
_entry.id   AF-A0A958J7E1-F1
#
_cell.length_a   1.000
_cell.length_b   1.000
_cell.length_c   1.000
_cell.angle_alpha   90.00
_cell.angle_beta   90.00
_cell.angle_gamma   90.00
#
_symmetry.space_group_name_H-M   'P 1'
#
loop_
_entity.id
_entity.type
_entity.pdbx_description
1 polymer ?
#
loop_
_entity_poly.entity_id
_entity_poly.type
_entity_poly.pdbx_seq_one_letter_code
_entity_poly.pdbx_strand_id
1 'polypeptide(L)'
;RARLRLEKGQPFQPWWSHGSHLAALALLALLAVYGRVPWLAAAAEGILLVRAAAGLSAFRKAIKAKQVGFQEIAYGLIFVLLAAMGYWWRL
;
A
#
# COMPACT_ATOMS: atom_id res chain seq x y z
N ARG A 1 6.78 2.41 -7.97
CA ARG A 1 7.87 2.28 -8.99
C ARG A 1 9.10 1.48 -8.56
N ALA A 2 9.46 1.42 -7.26
CA ALA A 2 10.61 0.62 -6.80
C ALA A 2 10.56 -0.84 -7.28
N ARG A 3 9.37 -1.48 -7.24
CA ARG A 3 9.15 -2.84 -7.74
C ARG A 3 9.48 -3.00 -9.22
N LEU A 4 9.08 -2.06 -10.07
CA LEU A 4 9.37 -2.11 -11.51
C LEU A 4 10.87 -2.00 -11.80
N ARG A 5 11.60 -1.14 -11.06
CA ARG A 5 13.06 -1.03 -11.18
C ARG A 5 13.74 -2.34 -10.75
N LEU A 6 13.25 -2.92 -9.65
CA LEU A 6 13.70 -4.20 -9.12
C LEU A 6 13.51 -5.36 -10.11
N GLU A 7 12.35 -5.47 -10.77
CA GLU A 7 12.13 -6.49 -11.82
C GLU A 7 12.99 -6.26 -13.07
N LYS A 8 13.41 -5.02 -13.33
CA LYS A 8 14.29 -4.67 -14.45
C LYS A 8 15.78 -4.75 -14.10
N GLY A 9 16.15 -5.22 -12.90
CA GLY A 9 17.53 -5.25 -12.42
C GLY A 9 18.18 -3.87 -12.28
N GLN A 10 17.38 -2.80 -12.23
CA GLN A 10 17.88 -1.44 -12.10
C GLN A 10 18.13 -1.12 -10.61
N PRO A 11 19.10 -0.24 -10.30
CA PRO A 11 19.29 0.27 -8.96
C PRO A 11 17.95 0.79 -8.42
N PHE A 12 17.61 0.48 -7.18
CA PHE A 12 16.39 0.97 -6.54
C PHE A 12 16.65 1.21 -5.05
N GLN A 13 15.87 2.10 -4.44
CA GLN A 13 15.94 2.37 -3.01
C GLN A 13 14.60 1.94 -2.38
N PRO A 14 14.58 0.90 -1.54
CA PRO A 14 13.34 0.41 -0.93
C PRO A 14 12.75 1.42 0.07
N TRP A 15 13.59 2.22 0.72
CA TRP A 15 13.17 3.07 1.84
C TRP A 15 12.10 4.08 1.44
N TRP A 16 12.16 4.67 0.24
CA TRP A 16 11.14 5.61 -0.22
C TRP A 16 9.74 4.97 -0.29
N SER A 17 9.66 3.69 -0.66
CA SER A 17 8.38 2.98 -0.73
C SER A 17 7.86 2.64 0.67
N HIS A 18 8.71 2.11 1.55
CA HIS A 18 8.29 1.74 2.90
C HIS A 18 8.00 2.99 3.74
N GLY A 19 8.85 4.00 3.64
CA GLY A 19 8.72 5.26 4.37
C GLY A 19 7.46 6.03 4.00
N SER A 20 7.08 6.08 2.72
CA SER A 20 5.82 6.72 2.33
C SER A 20 4.59 5.99 2.87
N HIS A 21 4.60 4.64 2.82
CA HIS A 21 3.50 3.84 3.38
C HIS A 21 3.43 3.94 4.91
N LEU A 22 4.58 3.94 5.61
CA LEU A 22 4.63 4.14 7.06
C LEU A 22 4.12 5.53 7.45
N ALA A 23 4.53 6.58 6.74
CA ALA A 23 4.06 7.94 6.98
C ALA A 23 2.56 8.07 6.70
N ALA A 24 2.06 7.49 5.60
CA ALA A 24 0.64 7.49 5.27
C ALA A 24 -0.18 6.73 6.32
N LEU A 25 0.29 5.56 6.76
CA LEU A 25 -0.37 4.76 7.80
C LEU A 25 -0.43 5.54 9.12
N ALA A 26 0.67 6.16 9.54
CA ALA A 26 0.70 6.99 10.75
C ALA A 26 -0.27 8.17 10.67
N LEU A 27 -0.32 8.85 9.52
CA LEU A 27 -1.25 9.96 9.28
C LEU A 27 -2.71 9.49 9.31
N LEU A 28 -3.04 8.39 8.65
CA LEU A 28 -4.41 7.84 8.64
C LEU A 28 -4.83 7.36 10.02
N ALA A 29 -3.94 6.72 10.78
CA ALA A 29 -4.20 6.33 12.15
C ALA A 29 -4.46 7.55 13.04
N LEU A 30 -3.64 8.60 12.90
CA LEU A 30 -3.85 9.86 13.63
C LEU A 30 -5.21 10.49 13.30
N LEU A 31 -5.56 10.58 12.01
CA LEU A 31 -6.86 11.11 11.58
C LEU A 31 -8.02 10.25 12.09
N ALA A 32 -7.85 8.93 12.19
CA ALA A 32 -8.87 8.02 12.71
C ALA A 32 -9.08 8.21 14.22
N VAL A 33 -8.02 8.45 15.00
CA VAL A 33 -8.12 8.82 16.43
C VAL A 33 -8.95 10.09 16.62
N TYR A 34 -8.83 11.07 15.73
CA TYR A 34 -9.63 12.30 15.73
C TYR A 34 -11.01 12.15 15.05
N GLY A 35 -11.41 10.94 14.64
CA GLY A 35 -12.68 10.67 13.99
C GLY A 35 -12.85 11.34 12.62
N ARG A 36 -11.75 11.73 11.95
CA ARG A 36 -11.77 12.40 10.64
C ARG A 36 -11.83 11.42 9.47
N VAL A 37 -11.35 10.20 9.69
CA VAL A 37 -11.39 9.10 8.72
C VAL A 37 -11.76 7.80 9.45
N PRO A 38 -12.35 6.81 8.76
CA PRO A 38 -12.62 5.50 9.32
C PRO A 38 -11.33 4.74 9.68
N TRP A 39 -11.35 3.92 10.74
CA TRP A 39 -10.20 3.05 11.06
C TRP A 39 -9.90 2.07 9.93
N LEU A 40 -10.92 1.73 9.15
CA LEU A 40 -10.79 0.86 7.99
C LEU A 40 -9.88 1.45 6.90
N ALA A 41 -9.77 2.78 6.80
CA ALA A 41 -8.81 3.42 5.89
C ALA A 41 -7.36 3.18 6.33
N ALA A 42 -7.07 3.26 7.63
CA ALA A 42 -5.75 2.95 8.17
C ALA A 42 -5.44 1.45 7.99
N ALA A 43 -6.41 0.56 8.22
CA ALA A 43 -6.23 -0.87 7.98
C ALA A 43 -5.96 -1.18 6.49
N ALA A 44 -6.67 -0.51 5.58
CA ALA A 44 -6.46 -0.65 4.14
C ALA A 44 -5.06 -0.18 3.71
N GLU A 45 -4.56 0.92 4.27
CA GLU A 45 -3.17 1.36 4.05
C GLU A 45 -2.15 0.34 4.59
N GLY A 46 -2.45 -0.29 5.73
CA GLY A 46 -1.65 -1.40 6.27
C GLY A 46 -1.49 -2.56 5.27
N ILE A 47 -2.54 -2.90 4.53
CA ILE A 47 -2.48 -3.91 3.45
C ILE A 47 -1.52 -3.45 2.35
N LEU A 48 -1.55 -2.17 1.96
CA LEU A 48 -0.63 -1.62 0.95
C LEU A 48 0.82 -1.65 1.44
N LEU A 49 1.07 -1.32 2.70
CA LEU A 49 2.37 -1.40 3.33
C LEU A 49 2.92 -2.83 3.32
N VAL A 50 2.13 -3.81 3.77
CA VAL A 50 2.51 -5.24 3.74
C VAL A 50 2.80 -5.69 2.32
N ARG A 51 1.97 -5.30 1.35
CA ARG A 51 2.18 -5.60 -0.06
C ARG A 51 3.46 -4.97 -0.59
N ALA A 52 3.78 -3.73 -0.22
CA ALA A 52 5.02 -3.07 -0.61
C ALA A 52 6.24 -3.79 -0.02
N ALA A 53 6.17 -4.18 1.26
CA ALA A 53 7.22 -4.91 1.95
C ALA A 53 7.46 -6.30 1.35
N ALA A 54 6.40 -7.11 1.19
CA ALA A 54 6.46 -8.40 0.51
C ALA A 54 6.98 -8.22 -0.93
N GLY A 55 6.52 -7.15 -1.58
CA GLY A 55 6.88 -6.78 -2.94
C GLY A 55 8.36 -6.45 -3.13
N LEU A 56 9.03 -5.87 -2.15
CA LEU A 56 10.44 -5.47 -2.24
C LEU A 56 11.38 -6.43 -1.52
N SER A 57 10.84 -7.46 -0.87
CA SER A 57 11.62 -8.46 -0.14
C SER A 57 12.48 -9.35 -1.05
N ALA A 58 13.47 -10.01 -0.46
CA ALA A 58 14.27 -11.06 -1.12
C ALA A 58 13.44 -12.31 -1.47
N PHE A 59 12.33 -12.55 -0.74
CA PHE A 59 11.45 -13.71 -0.91
C PHE A 59 10.36 -13.50 -1.99
N ARG A 60 10.37 -12.35 -2.67
CA ARG A 60 9.40 -12.06 -3.71
C ARG A 60 9.53 -13.05 -4.89
N LYS A 61 8.41 -13.43 -5.48
CA LYS A 61 8.40 -14.09 -6.80
C LYS A 61 8.64 -13.05 -7.89
N ALA A 62 9.57 -13.31 -8.81
CA ALA A 62 9.77 -12.47 -9.99
C ALA A 62 8.53 -12.55 -10.90
N ILE A 63 8.02 -11.40 -11.34
CA ILE A 63 6.78 -11.33 -12.11
C ILE A 63 6.91 -10.29 -13.22
N LYS A 64 6.12 -10.45 -14.30
CA LYS A 64 6.16 -9.52 -15.44
C LYS A 64 5.73 -8.12 -14.98
N ALA A 65 6.32 -7.08 -15.56
CA ALA A 65 5.95 -5.68 -15.27
C ALA A 65 4.43 -5.41 -15.43
N LYS A 66 3.77 -6.06 -16.39
CA LYS A 66 2.31 -6.01 -16.56
C LYS A 66 1.55 -6.53 -15.33
N GLN A 67 2.02 -7.62 -14.72
CA GLN A 67 1.41 -8.18 -13.51
C GLN A 67 1.62 -7.26 -12.30
N VAL A 68 2.78 -6.60 -12.20
CA VAL A 68 3.02 -5.56 -11.17
C VAL A 68 2.00 -4.43 -11.32
N GLY A 69 1.81 -3.92 -12.54
CA GLY A 69 0.83 -2.86 -12.80
C GLY A 69 -0.61 -3.27 -12.45
N PHE A 70 -1.02 -4.49 -12.82
CA PHE A 70 -2.34 -5.02 -12.45
C PHE A 70 -2.51 -5.13 -10.93
N GLN A 71 -1.49 -5.61 -10.22
CA GLN A 71 -1.51 -5.65 -8.76
C GLN A 71 -1.60 -4.24 -8.16
N GLU A 72 -0.83 -3.27 -8.66
CA GLU A 72 -0.90 -1.88 -8.18
C GLU A 72 -2.32 -1.30 -8.32
N ILE A 73 -3.01 -1.57 -9.43
CA ILE A 73 -4.41 -1.15 -9.65
C ILE A 73 -5.36 -1.90 -8.73
N ALA A 74 -5.27 -3.24 -8.66
CA ALA A 74 -6.18 -4.06 -7.87
C ALA A 74 -6.10 -3.71 -6.37
N TYR A 75 -4.89 -3.56 -5.83
CA TYR A 75 -4.69 -3.16 -4.44
C TYR A 75 -5.14 -1.71 -4.20
N GLY A 76 -4.93 -0.79 -5.15
CA GLY A 76 -5.46 0.57 -5.07
C GLY A 76 -7.00 0.60 -5.03
N LEU A 77 -7.64 -0.23 -5.85
CA LEU A 77 -9.10 -0.39 -5.85
C LEU A 77 -9.60 -0.96 -4.51
N ILE A 78 -8.96 -2.01 -3.99
CA ILE A 78 -9.28 -2.58 -2.67
C ILE A 78 -9.16 -1.53 -1.59
N PHE A 79 -8.10 -0.70 -1.62
CA PHE A 79 -7.93 0.39 -0.66
C PHE A 79 -9.11 1.37 -0.68
N VAL A 80 -9.49 1.84 -1.87
CA VAL A 80 -10.61 2.78 -2.03
C VAL A 80 -11.92 2.15 -1.56
N LEU A 81 -12.19 0.89 -1.93
CA LEU A 81 -13.40 0.18 -1.51
C LEU A 81 -13.46 0.02 0.00
N LEU A 82 -12.39 -0.41 0.65
CA LEU A 82 -12.32 -0.55 2.11
C LEU A 82 -12.49 0.80 2.81
N ALA A 83 -11.84 1.86 2.34
CA ALA A 83 -12.00 3.19 2.90
C ALA A 83 -13.45 3.71 2.76
N ALA A 84 -14.04 3.60 1.57
CA ALA A 84 -15.42 4.01 1.31
C ALA A 84 -16.42 3.22 2.15
N MET A 85 -16.20 1.92 2.29
CA MET A 85 -16.99 1.02 3.12
C MET A 85 -16.89 1.38 4.61
N GLY A 86 -15.73 1.83 5.07
CA GLY A 86 -15.54 2.36 6.43
C GLY A 86 -16.40 3.59 6.69
N TYR A 87 -16.46 4.53 5.73
CA TYR A 87 -17.37 5.67 5.81
C TYR A 87 -18.84 5.24 5.80
N TRP A 88 -19.20 4.27 4.96
CA TRP A 88 -20.58 3.78 4.83
C TRP A 88 -21.10 3.13 6.11
N TRP A 89 -20.28 2.32 6.79
CA TRP A 89 -20.66 1.64 8.03
C TRP A 89 -20.21 2.35 9.31
N ARG A 90 -19.57 3.52 9.20
CA ARG A 90 -19.03 4.30 10.33
C ARG A 90 -18.06 3.48 11.20
N LEU A 91 -17.20 2.70 10.56
CA LEU A 91 -16.17 1.85 11.18
C LEU A 91 -14.81 2.55 11.25
#